data_AF-A0A426V013-F1
#
_entry.id   AF-A0A426V013-F1
#
_cell.length_a   1.000
_cell.length_b   1.000
_cell.length_c   1.000
_cell.angle_alpha   90.00
_cell.angle_beta   90.00
_cell.angle_gamma   90.00
#
_symmetry.space_group_name_H-M   'P 1'
#
loop_
_entity.id
_entity.type
_entity.pdbx_description
1 polymer ?
#
loop_
_entity_poly.entity_id
_entity_poly.type
_entity_poly.pdbx_seq_one_letter_code
_entity_poly.pdbx_strand_id
1 'polypeptide(L)'
;MGEAILDAAGRPAFLQSFRLSETQTRRARLLEALAANDWHLDRTAEALHLTRPALVALLHNSALTWMLRQDVADRNLAAHRRGQ
;
A
#
# COMPACT_ATOMS: atom_id res chain seq x y z
N MET A 1 -14.53 -5.88 -2.95
CA MET A 1 -15.50 -6.36 -1.96
C MET A 1 -16.86 -5.82 -2.36
N GLY A 2 -17.87 -6.68 -2.52
CA GLY A 2 -19.23 -6.27 -2.86
C GLY A 2 -20.20 -6.94 -1.89
N GLU A 3 -21.28 -6.24 -1.56
CA GLU A 3 -22.38 -6.78 -0.78
C GLU A 3 -23.55 -7.07 -1.73
N ALA A 4 -24.15 -8.25 -1.59
CA ALA A 4 -25.33 -8.65 -2.32
C ALA A 4 -26.46 -8.90 -1.32
N ILE A 5 -27.51 -8.09 -1.40
CA ILE A 5 -28.74 -8.34 -0.65
C ILE A 5 -29.63 -9.19 -1.55
N LEU A 6 -30.01 -10.37 -1.07
CA LEU A 6 -30.91 -11.28 -1.78
C LEU A 6 -32.35 -11.07 -1.30
N ASP A 7 -33.31 -11.26 -2.20
CA ASP A 7 -34.73 -11.35 -1.84
C ASP A 7 -35.05 -12.71 -1.19
N ALA A 8 -36.29 -12.87 -0.72
CA ALA A 8 -36.75 -14.11 -0.09
C ALA A 8 -36.71 -15.34 -1.02
N ALA A 9 -36.54 -15.15 -2.34
CA ALA A 9 -36.37 -16.19 -3.34
C ALA A 9 -34.90 -16.41 -3.75
N GLY A 10 -33.95 -15.73 -3.07
CA GLY A 10 -32.52 -15.85 -3.33
C GLY A 10 -32.01 -15.04 -4.54
N ARG A 11 -32.82 -14.14 -5.12
CA ARG A 11 -32.42 -13.30 -6.26
C ARG A 11 -31.77 -12.01 -5.75
N PRO A 12 -30.74 -11.48 -6.43
CA PRO A 12 -30.10 -10.24 -6.02
C PRO A 12 -31.08 -9.07 -6.15
N ALA A 13 -31.47 -8.50 -5.01
CA ALA A 13 -32.33 -7.32 -4.91
C ALA A 13 -31.52 -6.01 -4.99
N PHE A 14 -30.25 -6.06 -4.59
CA PHE A 14 -29.30 -4.94 -4.70
C PHE A 14 -27.87 -5.48 -4.81
N LEU A 15 -27.10 -4.93 -5.75
CA LEU A 15 -25.70 -5.29 -5.95
C LEU A 15 -24.86 -4.01 -6.08
N GLN A 16 -24.11 -3.67 -5.04
CA GLN A 16 -23.17 -2.55 -5.09
C GLN A 16 -21.74 -3.07 -5.17
N SER A 17 -21.15 -2.92 -6.35
CA SER A 17 -19.72 -3.17 -6.55
C SER A 17 -18.93 -1.93 -6.13
N PHE A 18 -18.31 -1.97 -4.96
CA PHE A 18 -17.32 -0.96 -4.58
C PHE A 18 -16.01 -1.26 -5.31
N ARG A 19 -15.71 -0.48 -6.36
CA ARG A 19 -14.36 -0.45 -6.93
C ARG A 19 -13.48 0.40 -6.03
N LEU A 20 -12.37 -0.18 -5.60
CA LEU A 20 -11.32 0.61 -4.94
C LEU A 20 -10.80 1.63 -5.94
N SER A 21 -10.57 2.86 -5.47
CA SER A 21 -9.86 3.84 -6.28
C SER A 21 -8.45 3.33 -6.62
N GLU A 22 -7.83 3.88 -7.66
CA GLU A 22 -6.45 3.53 -8.00
C GLU A 22 -5.50 3.73 -6.80
N THR A 23 -5.69 4.83 -6.05
CA THR A 23 -4.95 5.13 -4.83
C THR A 23 -5.12 4.05 -3.76
N GLN A 24 -6.36 3.59 -3.54
CA GLN A 24 -6.64 2.52 -2.57
C GLN A 24 -6.02 1.19 -3.01
N THR A 25 -6.05 0.88 -4.31
CA THR A 25 -5.46 -0.34 -4.87
C THR A 25 -3.93 -0.32 -4.74
N ARG A 26 -3.28 0.79 -5.09
CA ARG A 26 -1.83 0.96 -4.92
C ARG A 26 -1.40 0.80 -3.46
N ARG A 27 -2.17 1.40 -2.53
CA ARG A 27 -1.92 1.26 -1.10
C ARG A 27 -2.05 -0.20 -0.64
N ALA A 28 -3.10 -0.91 -1.08
CA ALA A 28 -3.29 -2.32 -0.75
C ALA A 28 -2.10 -3.17 -1.24
N ARG A 29 -1.64 -2.96 -2.47
CA ARG A 29 -0.46 -3.65 -3.01
C ARG A 29 0.81 -3.41 -2.21
N LEU A 30 1.05 -2.17 -1.76
CA LEU A 30 2.20 -1.86 -0.90
C LEU A 30 2.13 -2.56 0.46
N LEU A 31 0.94 -2.63 1.05
CA LEU A 31 0.72 -3.33 2.32
C LEU A 31 0.88 -4.85 2.16
N GLU A 32 0.39 -5.43 1.05
CA GLU A 32 0.60 -6.84 0.70
C GLU A 32 2.10 -7.15 0.57
N ALA A 33 2.87 -6.32 -0.13
CA ALA A 33 4.30 -6.51 -0.30
C ALA A 33 5.07 -6.41 1.03
N LEU A 34 4.71 -5.45 1.89
CA LEU A 34 5.29 -5.33 3.23
C LEU A 34 4.98 -6.55 4.09
N ALA A 35 3.72 -7.00 4.11
CA ALA A 35 3.31 -8.16 4.88
C ALA A 35 4.00 -9.45 4.41
N ALA A 36 4.15 -9.64 3.10
CA ALA A 36 4.86 -10.79 2.51
C ALA A 36 6.36 -10.83 2.86
N ASN A 37 6.94 -9.71 3.27
CA ASN A 37 8.36 -9.56 3.62
C ASN A 37 8.55 -9.27 5.12
N ASP A 38 7.62 -9.70 5.97
CA ASP A 38 7.67 -9.54 7.43
C ASP A 38 7.89 -8.08 7.89
N TRP A 39 7.36 -7.12 7.12
CA TRP A 39 7.54 -5.68 7.35
C TRP A 39 8.99 -5.19 7.28
N HIS A 40 9.90 -5.99 6.73
CA HIS A 40 11.30 -5.63 6.59
C HIS A 40 11.50 -4.75 5.34
N LEU A 41 11.87 -3.48 5.55
CA LEU A 41 11.98 -2.49 4.46
C LEU A 41 12.99 -2.88 3.39
N ASP A 42 14.17 -3.41 3.78
CA ASP A 42 15.20 -3.77 2.79
C ASP A 42 14.75 -4.95 1.92
N ARG A 43 14.24 -6.04 2.53
CA ARG A 43 13.65 -7.18 1.81
C ARG A 43 12.50 -6.78 0.90
N THR A 44 11.61 -5.91 1.38
CA THR A 44 10.49 -5.40 0.58
C THR A 44 10.97 -4.59 -0.61
N ALA A 45 12.00 -3.75 -0.42
CA ALA A 45 12.58 -2.95 -1.50
C ALA A 45 13.23 -3.86 -2.55
N GLU A 46 14.01 -4.85 -2.13
CA GLU A 46 14.61 -5.86 -3.01
C GLU A 46 13.55 -6.63 -3.81
N ALA A 47 12.50 -7.11 -3.14
CA ALA A 47 11.40 -7.84 -3.79
C ALA A 47 10.63 -6.99 -4.82
N LEU A 48 10.63 -5.67 -4.67
CA LEU A 48 10.01 -4.72 -5.60
C LEU A 48 11.01 -4.14 -6.61
N HIS A 49 12.26 -4.59 -6.61
CA HIS A 49 13.36 -4.03 -7.42
C HIS A 49 13.56 -2.52 -7.23
N LEU A 50 13.43 -2.07 -5.98
CA LEU A 50 13.60 -0.70 -5.54
C LEU A 50 14.76 -0.59 -4.57
N THR A 51 15.27 0.63 -4.41
CA THR A 51 16.12 0.95 -3.26
C THR A 51 15.25 1.26 -2.04
N ARG A 52 15.79 1.03 -0.82
CA ARG A 52 15.09 1.39 0.42
C ARG A 52 14.63 2.87 0.45
N PRO A 53 15.44 3.86 0.02
CA PRO A 53 14.98 5.24 -0.10
C PRO A 53 13.80 5.42 -1.05
N ALA A 54 13.79 4.73 -2.20
CA ALA A 54 12.67 4.79 -3.14
C ALA A 54 11.40 4.16 -2.57
N LEU A 55 11.51 3.04 -1.85
CA LEU A 55 10.38 2.44 -1.15
C LEU A 55 9.80 3.39 -0.10
N VAL A 56 10.65 4.05 0.71
CA VAL A 56 10.18 5.02 1.71
C VAL A 56 9.48 6.22 1.05
N ALA A 57 9.96 6.69 -0.10
CA ALA A 57 9.28 7.74 -0.86
C ALA A 57 7.90 7.29 -1.37
N LEU A 58 7.76 6.03 -1.82
CA LEU A 58 6.47 5.47 -2.20
C LEU A 58 5.49 5.36 -1.03
N LEU A 59 5.96 4.95 0.15
CA LEU A 59 5.14 4.93 1.36
C LEU A 59 4.69 6.34 1.75
N HIS A 60 5.57 7.32 1.59
CA HIS A 60 5.23 8.71 1.82
C HIS A 60 4.13 9.21 0.87
N ASN A 61 4.29 8.97 -0.43
CA ASN A 61 3.31 9.36 -1.44
C ASN A 61 1.98 8.60 -1.32
N SER A 62 1.98 7.46 -0.62
CA SER A 62 0.79 6.64 -0.34
C SER A 62 0.14 6.95 1.02
N ALA A 63 0.58 8.02 1.71
CA ALA A 63 0.12 8.41 3.04
C ALA A 63 0.29 7.31 4.12
N LEU A 64 1.33 6.49 3.98
CA LEU A 64 1.70 5.43 4.92
C LEU A 64 2.94 5.79 5.78
N THR A 65 3.44 7.03 5.70
CA THR A 65 4.63 7.48 6.49
C THR A 65 4.47 7.25 7.98
N TRP A 66 3.24 7.35 8.52
CA TRP A 66 2.94 7.18 9.94
C TRP A 66 3.32 5.80 10.50
N MET A 67 3.51 4.80 9.63
CA MET A 67 3.97 3.46 10.01
C MET A 67 5.48 3.41 10.29
N LEU A 68 6.21 4.45 9.89
CA LEU A 68 7.66 4.54 10.03
C LEU A 68 8.00 5.42 11.23
N ARG A 69 9.07 5.07 11.93
CA ARG A 69 9.70 6.01 12.87
C ARG A 69 10.19 7.22 12.08
N GLN A 70 9.95 8.41 12.63
CA GLN A 70 10.26 9.69 11.96
C GLN A 70 11.72 9.77 11.49
N ASP A 71 12.66 9.33 12.33
CA ASP A 71 14.09 9.32 11.99
C ASP A 71 14.45 8.36 10.84
N VAL A 72 13.67 7.31 10.62
CA VAL A 72 13.85 6.39 9.47
C VAL A 72 13.29 7.03 8.21
N ALA A 73 12.13 7.67 8.29
CA ALA A 73 11.50 8.38 7.18
C ALA A 73 12.40 9.52 6.69
N ASP A 74 12.83 10.42 7.59
CA ASP A 74 13.62 11.61 7.25
C ASP A 74 14.95 11.24 6.59
N ARG A 75 15.68 10.26 7.16
CA ARG A 75 16.96 9.79 6.62
C ARG A 75 16.83 9.25 5.20
N ASN A 76 15.80 8.43 4.95
CA ASN A 76 15.58 7.81 3.64
C ASN A 76 15.03 8.81 2.61
N LEU A 77 14.14 9.72 2.99
CA LEU A 77 13.65 10.78 2.10
C LEU A 77 14.79 11.74 1.71
N ALA A 78 15.67 12.10 2.64
CA ALA A 78 16.87 12.88 2.34
C ALA A 78 17.86 12.13 1.43
N ALA A 79 17.97 10.81 1.58
CA ALA A 79 18.77 9.98 0.67
C ALA A 79 18.15 9.90 -0.73
N HIS A 80 16.83 9.74 -0.84
CA HIS A 80 16.13 9.66 -2.12
C HIS A 80 16.29 10.94 -2.94
N ARG A 81 16.17 12.12 -2.30
CA ARG A 81 16.37 13.43 -2.96
C ARG A 81 17.79 13.67 -3.47
N ARG A 82 18.80 12.98 -2.91
CA ARG A 82 20.21 13.11 -3.33
C ARG A 82 20.60 12.15 -4.45
N GLY A 83 19.81 11.09 -4.67
CA GLY A 83 20.04 10.10 -5.72
C GLY A 83 19.18 10.30 -6.97
N GLN A 84 18.40 11.39 -7.03
CA GLN A 84 17.73 11.90 -8.22
C GLN A 84 18.56 13.06 -8.79
#